data_AF-A0A2B7YT60-F1
#
_entry.id   AF-A0A2B7YT60-F1
#
_cell.length_a   1.000
_cell.length_b   1.000
_cell.length_c   1.000
_cell.angle_alpha   90.00
_cell.angle_beta   90.00
_cell.angle_gamma   90.00
#
_symmetry.space_group_name_H-M   'P 1'
#
loop_
_entity.id
_entity.type
_entity.pdbx_description
1 polymer ?
#
loop_
_entity_poly.entity_id
_entity_poly.type
_entity_poly.pdbx_seq_one_letter_code
_entity_poly.pdbx_strand_id
1 'polypeptide(L)'
;MSDNKNLWIETINLLEKNGRTWEDVTDVFVTGKYNIGKERFYKLASSANYKEGSDEINAELVIKGKDFVIDVTDYDCYLTYLHFTDLKVPEIAVDEPKLFRMFNHGYVGD
;
A
#
# COMPACT_ATOMS: atom_id res chain seq x y z
N MET A 1 15.93 -13.31 15.60
CA MET A 1 14.59 -13.92 15.47
C MET A 1 14.38 -14.13 13.98
N SER A 2 13.61 -15.11 13.51
CA SER A 2 13.34 -15.16 12.07
C SER A 2 12.39 -14.01 11.77
N ASP A 3 12.93 -12.89 11.28
CA ASP A 3 12.21 -11.65 10.94
C ASP A 3 11.37 -11.83 9.65
N ASN A 4 10.78 -13.01 9.50
CA ASN A 4 9.98 -13.37 8.35
C ASN A 4 8.58 -12.79 8.57
N LYS A 5 8.22 -11.83 7.74
CA LYS A 5 6.89 -11.20 7.74
C LYS A 5 5.95 -12.00 6.86
N ASN A 6 4.68 -12.02 7.24
CA ASN A 6 3.64 -12.72 6.47
C ASN A 6 2.77 -11.68 5.74
N LEU A 7 2.65 -11.81 4.42
CA LEU A 7 1.96 -10.83 3.59
C LEU A 7 0.48 -10.69 3.96
N TRP A 8 -0.16 -11.80 4.35
CA TRP A 8 -1.56 -11.77 4.79
C TRP A 8 -1.71 -11.01 6.11
N ILE A 9 -0.87 -11.30 7.11
CA ILE A 9 -0.91 -10.61 8.40
C ILE A 9 -0.64 -9.11 8.22
N GLU A 10 0.34 -8.71 7.41
CA GLU A 10 0.59 -7.29 7.12
C GLU A 10 -0.62 -6.61 6.48
N THR A 11 -1.25 -7.27 5.50
CA THR A 11 -2.44 -6.75 4.83
C THR A 11 -3.57 -6.49 5.83
N ILE A 12 -3.85 -7.46 6.72
CA ILE A 12 -4.90 -7.31 7.74
C ILE A 12 -4.56 -6.20 8.73
N ASN A 13 -3.34 -6.17 9.25
CA ASN A 13 -2.91 -5.11 10.17
C ASN A 13 -3.03 -3.72 9.54
N LEU A 14 -2.69 -3.59 8.25
CA LEU A 14 -2.80 -2.33 7.52
C LEU A 14 -4.26 -1.89 7.33
N LEU A 15 -5.16 -2.83 7.01
CA LEU A 15 -6.60 -2.55 6.94
C LEU A 15 -7.14 -2.09 8.30
N GLU A 16 -6.84 -2.83 9.37
CA GLU A 16 -7.31 -2.53 10.73
C GLU A 16 -6.83 -1.16 11.21
N LYS A 17 -5.56 -0.83 10.96
CA LYS A 17 -4.97 0.48 11.29
C LYS A 17 -5.71 1.65 10.61
N ASN A 18 -6.33 1.40 9.45
CA ASN A 18 -7.10 2.39 8.69
C ASN A 18 -8.63 2.24 8.88
N GLY A 19 -9.07 1.47 9.88
CA GLY A 19 -10.49 1.27 10.18
C GLY A 19 -11.24 0.59 9.03
N ARG A 20 -10.58 -0.35 8.35
CA ARG A 20 -11.14 -1.20 7.30
C ARG A 20 -10.98 -2.68 7.69
N THR A 21 -11.75 -3.53 7.04
CA THR A 21 -11.74 -4.98 7.21
C THR A 21 -11.50 -5.67 5.87
N TRP A 22 -11.15 -6.96 5.90
CA TRP A 22 -11.03 -7.74 4.67
C TRP A 22 -12.33 -7.82 3.86
N GLU A 23 -13.49 -7.66 4.50
CA GLU A 23 -14.77 -7.64 3.81
C GLU A 23 -14.94 -6.40 2.92
N ASP A 24 -14.29 -5.28 3.27
CA ASP A 24 -14.30 -4.06 2.47
C ASP A 24 -13.48 -4.15 1.17
N VAL A 25 -12.63 -5.18 1.07
CA VAL A 25 -11.87 -5.49 -0.15
C VAL A 25 -12.81 -6.05 -1.22
N THR A 26 -12.72 -5.47 -2.41
CA THR A 26 -13.53 -5.83 -3.59
C THR A 26 -12.76 -6.69 -4.58
N ASP A 27 -11.51 -6.35 -4.85
CA ASP A 27 -10.69 -7.02 -5.87
C ASP A 27 -9.23 -7.12 -5.42
N VAL A 28 -8.53 -8.15 -5.92
CA VAL A 28 -7.08 -8.30 -5.76
C VAL A 28 -6.48 -8.75 -7.09
N PHE A 29 -5.51 -8.02 -7.62
CA PHE A 29 -4.98 -8.27 -8.95
C PHE A 29 -3.51 -7.83 -9.09
N VAL A 30 -2.89 -8.26 -10.19
CA VAL A 30 -1.59 -7.77 -10.64
C VAL A 30 -1.84 -6.86 -11.83
N THR A 31 -1.46 -5.59 -11.71
CA THR A 31 -1.73 -4.54 -12.70
C THR A 31 -1.23 -4.96 -14.08
N GLY A 32 -2.07 -4.80 -15.11
CA GLY A 32 -1.73 -5.14 -16.50
C GLY A 32 -1.62 -6.64 -16.80
N LYS A 33 -1.84 -7.54 -15.82
CA LYS A 33 -1.64 -8.98 -16.00
C LYS A 33 -2.91 -9.79 -15.77
N TYR A 34 -3.32 -9.99 -14.52
CA TYR A 34 -4.45 -10.87 -14.20
C TYR A 34 -5.09 -10.55 -12.84
N ASN A 35 -6.36 -10.92 -12.70
CA ASN A 35 -7.07 -10.90 -11.44
C ASN A 35 -6.69 -12.14 -10.60
N ILE A 36 -6.29 -11.94 -9.35
CA ILE A 36 -5.99 -13.01 -8.40
C ILE A 36 -7.28 -13.46 -7.71
N GLY A 37 -8.12 -12.50 -7.30
CA GLY A 37 -9.31 -12.71 -6.48
C GLY A 37 -9.00 -12.90 -5.00
N LYS A 38 -9.96 -12.52 -4.13
CA LYS A 38 -9.80 -12.51 -2.66
C LYS A 38 -9.39 -13.86 -2.08
N GLU A 39 -10.08 -14.93 -2.47
CA GLU A 39 -9.87 -16.27 -1.89
C GLU A 39 -8.49 -16.82 -2.24
N ARG A 40 -8.06 -16.66 -3.50
CA ARG A 40 -6.76 -17.14 -3.96
C ARG A 40 -5.63 -16.31 -3.35
N PHE A 41 -5.81 -14.99 -3.23
CA PHE A 41 -4.86 -14.13 -2.53
C PHE A 41 -4.68 -14.59 -1.08
N TYR A 42 -5.77 -14.80 -0.34
CA TYR A 42 -5.70 -15.29 1.04
C TYR A 42 -4.86 -16.58 1.14
N LYS A 43 -5.14 -17.59 0.31
CA LYS A 43 -4.41 -18.87 0.31
C LYS A 43 -2.91 -18.68 0.04
N LEU A 44 -2.55 -17.83 -0.93
CA LEU A 44 -1.16 -17.57 -1.29
C LEU A 44 -0.45 -16.74 -0.21
N ALA A 45 -1.04 -15.62 0.22
CA ALA A 45 -0.45 -14.69 1.16
C ALA A 45 -0.34 -15.27 2.58
N SER A 46 -1.29 -16.13 2.99
CA SER A 46 -1.23 -16.80 4.30
C SER A 46 -0.13 -17.86 4.38
N SER A 47 0.28 -18.43 3.24
CA SER A 47 1.36 -19.43 3.16
C SER A 47 2.72 -18.85 2.79
N ALA A 48 2.76 -17.59 2.31
CA ALA A 48 3.97 -16.90 1.93
C ALA A 48 4.50 -16.02 3.06
N ASN A 49 5.71 -16.34 3.53
CA ASN A 49 6.50 -15.44 4.34
C ASN A 49 7.63 -14.86 3.49
N TYR A 50 8.02 -13.63 3.78
CA TYR A 50 9.11 -12.94 3.10
C TYR A 50 10.02 -12.27 4.13
N LYS A 51 11.28 -12.09 3.76
CA LYS A 51 12.29 -11.42 4.56
C LYS A 51 12.52 -10.02 4.02
N GLU A 52 12.22 -9.03 4.85
CA GLU A 52 12.43 -7.61 4.51
C GLU A 52 13.90 -7.36 4.11
N GLY A 53 14.09 -6.63 3.01
CA GLY A 53 15.41 -6.32 2.44
C GLY A 53 16.11 -7.50 1.76
N SER A 54 15.45 -8.64 1.58
CA SER A 54 15.96 -9.78 0.82
C SER A 54 14.95 -10.29 -0.21
N ASP A 55 13.66 -10.23 0.12
CA ASP A 55 12.55 -10.58 -0.76
C ASP A 55 11.74 -9.34 -1.12
N GLU A 56 11.25 -9.28 -2.36
CA GLU A 56 10.39 -8.20 -2.87
C GLU A 56 8.95 -8.69 -2.99
N ILE A 57 8.02 -7.90 -2.47
CA ILE A 57 6.60 -8.04 -2.80
C ILE A 57 6.44 -7.56 -4.23
N ASN A 58 5.65 -8.27 -5.04
CA ASN A 58 5.40 -7.85 -6.42
C ASN A 58 4.84 -6.41 -6.48
N ALA A 59 5.62 -5.47 -7.01
CA ALA A 59 5.30 -4.05 -7.11
C ALA A 59 3.99 -3.76 -7.88
N GLU A 60 3.54 -4.69 -8.72
CA GLU A 60 2.30 -4.56 -9.49
C GLU A 60 1.06 -5.08 -8.73
N LEU A 61 1.24 -5.65 -7.53
CA LEU A 61 0.14 -6.14 -6.69
C LEU A 61 -0.74 -4.98 -6.22
N VAL A 62 -2.04 -5.12 -6.40
CA VAL A 62 -3.05 -4.15 -5.95
C VAL A 62 -4.17 -4.89 -5.22
N ILE A 63 -4.52 -4.39 -4.04
CA ILE A 63 -5.68 -4.80 -3.25
C ILE A 63 -6.64 -3.61 -3.21
N LYS A 64 -7.79 -3.74 -3.86
CA LYS A 64 -8.74 -2.65 -4.04
C LYS A 64 -9.93 -2.80 -3.11
N GLY A 65 -10.15 -1.79 -2.28
CA GLY A 65 -11.39 -1.60 -1.53
C GLY A 65 -12.40 -0.73 -2.26
N LYS A 66 -13.57 -0.56 -1.66
CA LYS A 66 -14.62 0.33 -2.19
C LYS A 66 -14.16 1.80 -2.25
N ASP A 67 -13.44 2.24 -1.23
CA ASP A 67 -13.03 3.62 -1.00
C ASP A 67 -11.54 3.74 -0.64
N PHE A 68 -10.74 2.73 -0.95
CA PHE A 68 -9.30 2.73 -0.72
C PHE A 68 -8.60 1.81 -1.72
N VAL A 69 -7.29 2.00 -1.85
CA VAL A 69 -6.40 1.07 -2.55
C VAL A 69 -5.19 0.79 -1.66
N ILE A 70 -4.76 -0.46 -1.64
CA ILE A 70 -3.45 -0.85 -1.15
C ILE A 70 -2.62 -1.26 -2.36
N ASP A 71 -1.51 -0.57 -2.57
CA ASP A 71 -0.51 -0.83 -3.59
C ASP A 71 0.86 -1.09 -2.95
N VAL A 72 1.80 -1.59 -3.75
CA VAL A 72 3.16 -1.85 -3.29
C VAL A 72 4.05 -0.70 -3.76
N THR A 73 4.67 -0.01 -2.81
CA THR A 73 5.61 1.08 -3.10
C THR A 73 7.04 0.60 -2.92
N ASP A 74 7.86 0.85 -3.93
CA ASP A 74 9.30 0.68 -3.87
C ASP A 74 9.92 1.94 -3.24
N TYR A 75 10.54 1.79 -2.08
CA TYR A 75 11.47 2.78 -1.55
C TYR A 75 12.89 2.40 -2.00
N ASP A 76 13.69 3.40 -2.38
CA ASP A 76 15.07 3.23 -2.86
C ASP A 76 15.81 2.09 -2.10
N CYS A 77 16.39 1.15 -2.87
CA CYS A 77 17.19 0.00 -2.42
C CYS A 77 16.42 -1.21 -1.84
N TYR A 78 15.60 -1.87 -2.68
CA TYR A 78 15.07 -3.25 -2.46
C TYR A 78 14.08 -3.41 -1.31
N LEU A 79 13.43 -2.31 -0.90
CA LEU A 79 12.43 -2.32 0.15
C LEU A 79 11.05 -2.03 -0.43
N THR A 80 10.23 -3.07 -0.52
CA THR A 80 8.84 -2.99 -0.97
C THR A 80 7.90 -3.01 0.24
N TYR A 81 6.95 -2.09 0.30
CA TYR A 81 5.96 -2.01 1.38
C TYR A 81 4.53 -1.89 0.86
N LEU A 82 3.58 -2.45 1.60
CA LEU A 82 2.16 -2.16 1.39
C LEU A 82 1.86 -0.72 1.80
N HIS A 83 1.36 0.07 0.86
CA HIS A 83 0.97 1.45 1.05
C HIS A 83 -0.55 1.57 0.96
N PHE A 84 -1.18 2.20 1.97
CA PHE A 84 -2.63 2.40 2.00
C PHE A 84 -2.97 3.81 1.53
N THR A 85 -3.81 3.92 0.50
CA THR A 85 -4.35 5.18 -0.01
C THR A 85 -5.85 5.23 0.24
N ASP A 86 -6.30 6.16 1.10
CA ASP A 86 -7.73 6.47 1.25
C ASP A 86 -8.21 7.28 0.03
N LEU A 87 -9.29 6.82 -0.61
CA LEU A 87 -9.91 7.48 -1.76
C LEU A 87 -11.14 8.31 -1.37
N LYS A 88 -11.44 8.44 -0.07
CA LYS A 88 -12.48 9.36 0.40
C LYS A 88 -12.16 10.78 -0.03
N VAL A 89 -13.12 11.40 -0.71
CA VAL A 89 -13.06 12.82 -1.06
C VAL A 89 -13.15 13.63 0.24
N PRO A 90 -12.18 14.50 0.55
CA PRO A 90 -12.25 15.38 1.71
C PRO A 90 -13.46 16.32 1.62
N GLU A 91 -14.08 16.63 2.76
CA GLU A 91 -15.05 17.73 2.81
C GLU A 91 -14.35 19.03 2.38
N ILE A 92 -14.96 19.76 1.45
CA ILE A 92 -14.37 20.95 0.83
C ILE A 92 -14.19 22.03 1.91
N ALA A 93 -12.96 22.18 2.41
CA ALA A 93 -12.55 23.40 3.09
C ALA A 93 -12.34 24.47 2.01
N VAL A 94 -13.13 25.53 2.08
CA VAL A 94 -13.11 26.66 1.14
C VAL A 94 -11.82 27.43 1.34
N ASP A 95 -10.75 27.00 0.68
CA ASP A 95 -9.52 27.76 0.47
C ASP A 95 -9.06 27.51 -0.97
N GLU A 96 -8.47 28.53 -1.59
CA GLU A 96 -7.94 28.43 -2.96
C GLU A 96 -6.91 27.28 -3.06
N PRO A 97 -7.02 26.39 -4.08
CA PRO A 97 -6.15 25.22 -4.18
C PRO A 97 -4.71 25.62 -4.52
N LYS A 98 -3.78 25.33 -3.61
CA LYS A 98 -2.33 25.49 -3.87
C LYS A 98 -1.78 24.23 -4.55
N LEU A 99 -1.64 24.28 -5.87
CA LEU A 99 -1.13 23.17 -6.68
C LEU A 99 0.37 22.94 -6.56
N PHE A 100 1.12 23.99 -6.19
CA PHE A 100 2.58 23.95 -6.09
C PHE A 100 3.03 24.53 -4.76
N ARG A 101 4.00 23.88 -4.12
CA ARG A 101 4.75 24.45 -3.01
C ARG A 101 6.12 24.84 -3.54
N MET A 102 6.42 26.14 -3.54
CA MET A 102 7.73 26.64 -3.94
C MET A 102 8.75 26.21 -2.87
N PHE A 103 9.80 25.51 -3.28
CA PHE A 103 10.92 25.20 -2.39
C PHE A 103 11.78 26.46 -2.22
N ASN A 104 11.70 27.11 -1.06
CA ASN A 104 12.66 28.14 -0.70
C ASN A 104 13.97 27.45 -0.30
N HIS A 105 14.87 27.25 -1.27
CA HIS A 105 16.27 26.98 -0.98
C HIS A 105 16.91 28.29 -0.49
N GLY A 106 16.66 28.62 0.78
CA GLY A 106 17.48 29.60 1.49
C GLY A 106 18.89 29.03 1.56
N TYR A 107 19.77 29.47 0.66
CA TYR A 107 21.20 29.19 0.73
C TYR A 107 21.71 29.80 2.03
N VAL A 108 21.90 28.99 3.06
CA VAL A 108 22.69 29.37 4.24
C VAL A 108 24.10 28.89 3.95
N GLY A 109 24.86 29.72 3.23
CA GLY A 109 26.30 29.51 3.09
C GLY A 109 27.00 30.00 4.36
N ASP A 110 27.80 29.12 4.97
CA ASP A 110 28.86 29.48 5.91
C ASP A 110 30.08 30.05 5.15
#